data_AF-A0A836BYL3-F1
#
_entry.id   AF-A0A836BYL3-F1
#
_cell.length_a   1.000
_cell.length_b   1.000
_cell.length_c   1.000
_cell.angle_alpha   90.00
_cell.angle_beta   90.00
_cell.angle_gamma   90.00
#
_symmetry.space_group_name_H-M   'P 1'
#
loop_
_entity.id
_entity.type
_entity.pdbx_description
1 polymer ?
#
loop_
_entity_poly.entity_id
_entity_poly.type
_entity_poly.pdbx_seq_one_letter_code
_entity_poly.pdbx_strand_id
1 'polypeptide(L)'
;MSLSEYLKGVEKLQAFSAGSDAPSTFTSYDTQRTAWVRHERVDYEATKTLRAPMTTSQEVGWHANKVAPPEASQRRTLGSTDVTRKEGNTAASYYGHFICGS
;
A
#
# COMPACT_ATOMS: atom_id res chain seq x y z
N MET A 1 -23.99 5.72 3.18
CA MET A 1 -22.75 6.09 3.89
C MET A 1 -23.08 6.15 5.37
N SER A 2 -22.40 5.40 6.24
CA SER A 2 -22.64 5.52 7.69
C SER A 2 -21.99 6.79 8.24
N LEU A 3 -22.54 7.30 9.34
CA LEU A 3 -21.95 8.44 10.07
C LEU A 3 -20.51 8.15 10.51
N SER A 4 -20.23 6.92 10.93
CA SER A 4 -18.89 6.49 11.37
C SER A 4 -17.83 6.57 10.26
N GLU A 5 -18.14 6.12 9.05
CA GLU A 5 -17.21 6.20 7.91
C GLU A 5 -16.98 7.64 7.47
N TYR A 6 -18.02 8.48 7.54
CA TYR A 6 -17.89 9.91 7.30
C TYR A 6 -16.95 10.57 8.31
N LEU A 7 -17.13 10.31 9.61
CA LEU A 7 -16.30 10.89 10.67
C LEU A 7 -14.82 10.53 10.53
N LYS A 8 -14.48 9.27 10.16
CA LYS A 8 -13.09 8.87 9.87
C LYS A 8 -12.46 9.70 8.75
N GLY A 9 -13.24 10.05 7.72
CA GLY A 9 -12.78 10.93 6.64
C GLY A 9 -12.57 12.37 7.11
N VAL A 10 -13.49 12.88 7.93
CA VAL A 10 -13.42 14.24 8.49
C VAL A 10 -12.23 14.39 9.44
N GLU A 11 -11.94 13.41 10.29
CA GLU A 11 -10.76 13.42 11.18
C GLU A 11 -9.45 13.54 10.39
N LYS A 12 -9.32 12.77 9.29
CA LYS A 12 -8.16 12.89 8.38
C LYS A 12 -8.07 14.28 7.74
N LEU A 13 -9.20 14.87 7.37
CA LEU A 13 -9.26 16.21 6.79
C LEU A 13 -8.88 17.29 7.81
N GLN A 14 -9.37 17.17 9.04
CA GLN A 14 -9.02 18.07 10.14
C GLN A 14 -7.52 18.00 10.43
N ALA A 15 -6.94 16.80 10.49
CA ALA A 15 -5.50 16.61 10.66
C ALA A 15 -4.70 17.28 9.55
N PHE A 16 -5.11 17.14 8.29
CA PHE A 16 -4.47 17.83 7.16
C PHE A 16 -4.56 19.36 7.27
N SER A 17 -5.71 19.88 7.74
CA SER A 17 -5.91 21.33 7.89
C SER A 17 -5.13 21.94 9.06
N ALA A 18 -4.84 21.15 10.11
CA ALA A 18 -4.11 21.60 11.29
C ALA A 18 -2.62 21.88 10.98
N GLY A 19 -2.09 21.26 9.93
CA GLY A 19 -0.72 21.44 9.45
C GLY A 19 -0.28 20.26 8.60
N SER A 20 0.59 20.51 7.62
CA SER A 20 1.21 19.47 6.81
C SER A 20 2.72 19.47 6.97
N ASP A 21 3.32 18.28 6.93
CA ASP A 21 4.77 18.12 6.97
C ASP A 21 5.39 18.77 5.73
N ALA A 22 6.55 19.41 5.90
CA ALA A 22 7.27 20.03 4.80
C ALA A 22 7.74 18.96 3.80
N PRO A 23 7.55 19.15 2.47
CA PRO A 23 8.00 18.19 1.46
C PRO A 23 9.52 18.13 1.30
N SER A 24 10.24 19.18 1.75
CA SER A 24 11.70 19.23 1.70
C SER A 24 12.28 18.54 2.93
N THR A 25 12.46 17.22 2.85
CA THR A 25 13.06 16.40 3.92
C THR A 25 14.58 16.38 3.91
N PHE A 26 15.20 16.75 2.79
CA PHE A 26 16.66 16.83 2.63
C PHE A 26 17.09 18.28 2.41
N THR A 27 18.14 18.69 3.12
CA THR A 27 18.80 20.00 2.98
C THR A 27 20.04 19.96 2.10
N SER A 28 20.54 18.75 1.77
CA SER A 28 21.70 18.54 0.89
C SER A 28 21.40 17.47 -0.17
N TYR A 29 21.91 17.70 -1.38
CA TYR A 29 21.78 16.75 -2.49
C TYR A 29 22.56 15.45 -2.23
N ASP A 30 23.75 15.53 -1.63
CA ASP A 30 24.58 14.34 -1.41
C ASP A 30 23.94 13.38 -0.38
N THR A 31 23.33 13.91 0.67
CA THR A 31 22.54 13.11 1.62
C THR A 31 21.34 12.47 0.92
N GLN A 32 20.61 13.22 0.09
CA GLN A 32 19.48 12.67 -0.66
C GLN A 32 19.92 11.55 -1.63
N ARG A 33 21.05 11.74 -2.33
CA ARG A 33 21.60 10.76 -3.24
C ARG A 33 22.04 9.49 -2.53
N THR A 34 22.71 9.61 -1.38
CA THR A 34 23.13 8.44 -0.59
C THR A 34 21.94 7.65 -0.05
N ALA A 35 20.89 8.33 0.43
CA ALA A 35 19.63 7.70 0.84
C ALA A 35 18.98 6.94 -0.34
N TRP A 36 18.95 7.54 -1.53
CA TRP A 36 18.42 6.91 -2.74
C TRP A 36 19.18 5.62 -3.12
N VAL A 37 20.53 5.65 -3.10
CA VAL A 37 21.36 4.45 -3.37
C VAL A 37 21.12 3.35 -2.34
N ARG A 38 20.76 3.71 -1.10
CA ARG A 38 20.43 2.77 -0.02
C ARG A 38 18.98 2.29 -0.04
N HIS A 39 18.18 2.71 -1.03
CA HIS A 39 16.75 2.43 -1.09
C HIS A 39 15.94 2.97 0.11
N GLU A 40 16.47 3.99 0.78
CA GLU A 40 15.73 4.72 1.80
C GLU A 40 14.65 5.57 1.10
N ARG A 41 13.40 5.45 1.56
CA ARG A 41 12.26 6.20 1.02
C ARG A 41 12.04 7.46 1.82
N VAL A 42 11.39 8.45 1.20
CA VAL A 42 10.90 9.61 1.94
C VAL A 42 9.78 9.19 2.88
N ASP A 43 9.79 9.73 4.10
CA ASP A 43 8.80 9.39 5.13
C ASP A 43 7.45 10.08 4.90
N TYR A 44 7.44 11.22 4.21
CA TYR A 44 6.21 11.96 3.98
C TYR A 44 5.36 11.30 2.88
N GLU A 45 4.05 11.32 3.08
CA GLU A 45 3.08 10.86 2.10
C GLU A 45 2.61 12.06 1.26
N ALA A 46 2.74 11.97 -0.07
CA ALA A 46 2.40 13.08 -0.96
C ALA A 46 0.96 13.60 -0.79
N THR A 47 0.01 12.71 -0.49
CA THR A 47 -1.41 13.08 -0.27
C THR A 47 -1.65 13.85 1.04
N LYS A 48 -0.71 13.80 1.99
CA LYS A 48 -0.78 14.56 3.26
C LYS A 48 -0.04 15.89 3.17
N THR A 49 0.90 16.02 2.25
CA THR A 49 1.77 17.19 2.13
C THR A 49 1.30 18.15 1.05
N LEU A 50 0.87 17.64 -0.10
CA LEU A 50 0.51 18.43 -1.27
C LEU A 50 -1.01 18.55 -1.39
N ARG A 51 -1.48 19.72 -1.85
CA ARG A 51 -2.91 19.96 -2.11
C ARG A 51 -3.47 19.16 -3.30
N ALA A 52 -2.60 18.76 -4.23
CA ALA A 52 -2.95 18.13 -5.50
C ALA A 52 -1.72 17.38 -6.05
N PRO A 53 -1.91 16.39 -6.95
CA PRO A 53 -0.78 15.73 -7.61
C PRO A 53 -0.05 16.74 -8.50
N MET A 54 1.29 16.66 -8.52
CA MET A 54 2.15 17.46 -9.39
C MET A 54 2.48 16.73 -10.70
N THR A 55 2.40 15.40 -10.70
CA THR A 55 2.76 14.55 -11.85
C THR A 55 1.67 13.51 -12.12
N THR A 56 1.64 13.00 -13.35
CA THR A 56 0.71 11.92 -13.75
C THR A 56 0.92 10.65 -12.94
N SER A 57 2.16 10.32 -12.57
CA SER A 57 2.42 9.17 -11.70
C SER A 57 1.82 9.34 -10.30
N GLN A 58 1.82 10.55 -9.75
CA GLN A 58 1.15 10.84 -8.48
C GLN A 58 -0.38 10.76 -8.63
N GLU A 59 -0.93 11.19 -9.77
CA GLU A 59 -2.37 11.12 -10.05
C GLU A 59 -2.90 9.68 -9.97
N VAL A 60 -2.18 8.71 -10.52
CA VAL A 60 -2.57 7.28 -10.51
C VAL A 60 -2.82 6.76 -9.09
N GLY A 61 -1.98 7.13 -8.13
CA GLY A 61 -2.07 6.69 -6.74
C GLY A 61 -2.81 7.65 -5.81
N TRP A 62 -3.23 8.83 -6.28
CA TRP A 62 -3.62 9.97 -5.44
C TRP A 62 -4.81 9.68 -4.52
N HIS A 63 -5.68 8.76 -4.92
CA HIS A 63 -6.92 8.43 -4.19
C HIS A 63 -6.85 7.14 -3.38
N ALA A 64 -5.72 6.43 -3.39
CA ALA A 64 -5.58 5.14 -2.70
C ALA A 64 -5.73 5.25 -1.17
N ASN A 65 -5.36 6.39 -0.57
CA ASN A 65 -5.34 6.59 0.88
C ASN A 65 -6.71 6.99 1.48
N LYS A 66 -7.74 7.18 0.65
CA LYS A 66 -9.10 7.46 1.10
C LYS A 66 -9.67 6.24 1.82
N VAL A 67 -10.48 6.46 2.84
CA VAL A 67 -11.15 5.36 3.55
C VAL A 67 -12.13 4.69 2.57
N ALA A 68 -11.94 3.40 2.33
CA ALA A 68 -12.83 2.64 1.47
C ALA A 68 -14.17 2.41 2.19
N PRO A 69 -15.31 2.62 1.51
CA PRO A 69 -16.59 2.24 2.08
C PRO A 69 -16.65 0.72 2.27
N PRO A 70 -17.47 0.22 3.22
CA PRO A 70 -17.67 -1.21 3.38
C PRO A 70 -18.19 -1.84 2.07
N GLU A 71 -17.76 -3.06 1.77
CA GLU A 71 -18.22 -3.79 0.59
C GLU A 71 -19.75 -4.00 0.70
N ALA A 72 -20.51 -3.47 -0.25
CA ALA A 72 -21.97 -3.56 -0.26
C ALA A 72 -22.48 -4.98 -0.58
N SER A 73 -21.61 -5.81 -1.15
CA SER A 73 -21.90 -7.18 -1.55
C SER A 73 -20.70 -8.08 -1.28
N GLN A 74 -20.97 -9.37 -1.09
CA GLN A 74 -19.92 -10.35 -0.83
C GLN A 74 -19.04 -10.53 -2.07
N ARG A 75 -17.73 -10.28 -1.91
CA ARG A 75 -16.74 -10.51 -2.96
C ARG A 75 -16.54 -12.01 -3.19
N ARG A 76 -16.74 -12.46 -4.44
CA ARG A 76 -16.39 -13.81 -4.86
C ARG A 76 -14.90 -13.86 -5.18
N THR A 77 -14.15 -14.57 -4.35
CA THR A 77 -12.71 -14.76 -4.54
C THR A 77 -12.40 -16.25 -4.60
N LEU A 78 -11.48 -16.64 -5.50
CA LEU A 78 -10.98 -18.01 -5.53
C LEU A 78 -9.92 -18.15 -4.44
N GLY A 79 -10.34 -18.63 -3.28
CA GLY A 79 -9.44 -18.97 -2.17
C GLY A 79 -8.80 -20.34 -2.38
N SER A 80 -7.54 -20.49 -1.98
CA SER A 80 -6.97 -21.82 -1.79
C SER A 80 -7.66 -22.53 -0.61
N THR A 81 -7.93 -23.81 -0.78
CA THR A 81 -8.58 -24.69 0.21
C THR A 81 -7.56 -25.69 0.74
N ASP A 82 -7.92 -26.45 1.77
CA ASP A 82 -7.01 -27.46 2.36
C ASP A 82 -6.62 -28.54 1.34
N VAL A 83 -7.54 -28.88 0.43
CA VAL A 83 -7.30 -29.75 -0.73
C VAL A 83 -6.22 -29.17 -1.64
N THR A 84 -6.31 -27.90 -2.04
CA THR A 84 -5.30 -27.33 -2.95
C THR A 84 -3.97 -27.03 -2.26
N ARG A 85 -3.95 -26.94 -0.92
CA ARG A 85 -2.73 -26.65 -0.15
C ARG A 85 -1.94 -27.90 0.23
N LYS A 86 -2.61 -29.00 0.61
CA LYS A 86 -1.94 -30.16 1.23
C LYS A 86 -2.56 -31.51 0.88
N GLU A 87 -3.88 -31.62 0.92
CA GLU A 87 -4.55 -32.94 0.87
C GLU A 87 -4.69 -33.46 -0.55
N GLY A 88 -4.82 -32.56 -1.51
CA GLY A 88 -4.91 -32.88 -2.93
C GLY A 88 -3.59 -33.45 -3.40
N ASN A 89 -3.66 -34.64 -4.01
CA ASN A 89 -2.50 -35.26 -4.63
C ASN A 89 -2.00 -34.38 -5.77
N THR A 90 -0.71 -34.06 -5.73
CA THR A 90 -0.02 -33.35 -6.80
C THR A 90 1.15 -34.18 -7.28
N ALA A 91 1.67 -33.90 -8.46
CA ALA A 91 2.86 -34.59 -8.95
C ALA A 91 4.04 -34.50 -7.95
N ALA A 92 4.15 -33.38 -7.23
CA ALA A 92 5.15 -33.19 -6.18
C ALA A 92 4.94 -34.11 -4.97
N SER A 93 3.69 -34.39 -4.57
CA SER A 93 3.42 -35.36 -3.49
C SER A 93 3.66 -36.81 -3.92
N TYR A 94 3.50 -37.11 -5.22
CA TYR A 94 3.71 -38.45 -5.76
C TYR A 94 5.18 -38.78 -6.02
N TYR A 95 5.92 -37.88 -6.67
CA TYR A 95 7.33 -38.10 -7.02
C TYR A 95 8.31 -37.69 -5.91
N GLY A 96 7.81 -37.07 -4.83
CA GLY A 96 8.62 -36.42 -3.81
C GLY A 96 9.31 -35.16 -4.33
N HIS A 97 9.88 -34.35 -3.43
CA HIS A 97 10.77 -33.28 -3.85
C HIS A 97 12.04 -33.90 -4.44
N PHE A 98 12.12 -33.96 -5.76
CA PHE A 98 13.36 -34.27 -6.46
C PHE A 98 14.32 -33.09 -6.25
N ILE A 99 15.06 -33.11 -5.14
CA ILE A 99 16.23 -32.25 -4.95
C ILE A 99 17.31 -32.83 -5.87
N CYS A 100 17.37 -32.35 -7.12
CA CYS A 100 18.56 -32.55 -7.93
C CYS A 100 19.68 -31.76 -7.26
N GLY A 101 20.75 -32.45 -6.87
CA GLY A 101 21.80 -31.99 -5.97
C GLY A 101 22.48 -30.68 -6.38
N SER A 102 22.97 -30.00 -5.35
CA SER A 102 24.03 -28.99 -5.34
C SER A 102 25.31 -29.44 -6.04
#